data_AF-A0A2G1Z0Y7-F1
#
_entry.id   AF-A0A2G1Z0Y7-F1
#
_cell.length_a   1.000
_cell.length_b   1.000
_cell.length_c   1.000
_cell.angle_alpha   90.00
_cell.angle_beta   90.00
_cell.angle_gamma   90.00
#
_symmetry.space_group_name_H-M   'P 1'
#
loop_
_entity.id
_entity.type
_entity.pdbx_description
1 polymer ?
#
loop_
_entity_poly.entity_id
_entity_poly.type
_entity_poly.pdbx_seq_one_letter_code
_entity_poly.pdbx_strand_id
1 'polypeptide(L)'
;MLERIILASSNPGDRLLDPFLGSGTTARVAQVTARRATGIEINPDYIEMAKARLAEPFTGFDSIDPRRERTSRDLPKATAKS
;
A
#
# COMPACT_ATOMS: atom_id res chain seq x y z
N MET A 1 -8.99 0.98 0.13
CA MET A 1 -8.95 2.25 -0.63
C MET A 1 -7.52 2.76 -0.84
N LEU A 2 -6.78 3.10 0.23
CA LEU A 2 -5.44 3.69 0.16
C LEU A 2 -4.41 2.82 -0.59
N GLU A 3 -4.49 1.51 -0.44
CA GLU A 3 -3.65 0.55 -1.16
C GLU A 3 -3.65 0.77 -2.68
N ARG A 4 -4.82 0.99 -3.29
CA ARG A 4 -4.90 1.18 -4.75
C ARG A 4 -4.14 2.43 -5.20
N ILE A 5 -4.21 3.49 -4.40
CA ILE A 5 -3.50 4.74 -4.66
C ILE A 5 -1.99 4.50 -4.58
N ILE A 6 -1.53 3.87 -3.50
CA ILE A 6 -0.10 3.56 -3.31
C ILE A 6 0.42 2.64 -4.43
N LEU A 7 -0.34 1.60 -4.80
CA LEU A 7 0.05 0.69 -5.88
C LEU A 7 0.08 1.36 -7.25
N ALA A 8 -0.78 2.34 -7.51
CA ALA A 8 -0.81 3.06 -8.78
C ALA A 8 0.24 4.19 -8.85
N SER A 9 0.71 4.70 -7.71
CA SER A 9 1.55 5.90 -7.63
C SER A 9 2.95 5.66 -7.02
N SER A 10 3.32 4.40 -6.74
CA SER A 10 4.64 4.06 -6.20
C SER A 10 5.06 2.64 -6.56
N ASN A 11 6.37 2.39 -6.55
CA ASN A 11 6.97 1.08 -6.72
C ASN A 11 7.40 0.47 -5.38
N PRO A 12 7.55 -0.87 -5.30
CA PRO A 12 8.23 -1.50 -4.17
C PRO A 12 9.59 -0.84 -3.89
N GLY A 13 9.90 -0.61 -2.62
CA GLY A 13 11.12 0.08 -2.18
C GLY A 13 10.99 1.61 -2.05
N ASP A 14 9.99 2.23 -2.68
CA ASP A 14 9.75 3.67 -2.54
C ASP A 14 9.39 4.06 -1.10
N ARG A 15 9.57 5.35 -0.78
CA ARG A 15 9.26 5.93 0.52
C ARG A 15 8.00 6.78 0.46
N LEU A 16 7.03 6.46 1.33
CA LEU A 16 5.82 7.22 1.55
C LEU A 16 6.00 8.16 2.75
N LEU A 17 5.41 9.36 2.67
CA LEU A 17 5.32 10.32 3.77
C LEU A 17 3.84 10.54 4.11
N ASP A 18 3.50 10.39 5.38
CA ASP A 18 2.18 10.71 5.92
C ASP A 18 2.32 11.72 7.07
N PRO A 19 1.98 13.01 6.86
CA PRO A 19 2.09 14.02 7.90
C PRO A 19 0.99 13.92 8.99
N PHE A 20 -0.01 13.05 8.80
CA PHE A 20 -1.13 12.84 9.73
C PHE A 20 -1.38 11.33 9.89
N LEU A 21 -0.39 10.64 10.46
CA LEU A 21 -0.35 9.19 10.50
C LEU A 21 -1.57 8.56 11.19
N GLY A 22 -2.13 9.23 12.20
CA GLY A 22 -3.24 8.73 13.00
C GLY A 22 -2.96 7.30 13.49
N SER A 23 -3.89 6.38 13.23
CA SER A 23 -3.78 4.97 13.61
C SER A 23 -2.78 4.13 12.79
N GLY A 24 -2.04 4.73 11.85
CA GLY A 24 -0.97 4.06 11.12
C GLY A 24 -1.39 3.32 9.85
N THR A 25 -2.53 3.67 9.25
CA THR A 25 -3.04 2.97 8.05
C THR A 25 -2.06 3.05 6.87
N THR A 26 -1.48 4.22 6.59
CA THR A 26 -0.50 4.40 5.52
C THR A 26 0.74 3.55 5.75
N ALA A 27 1.27 3.53 6.97
CA ALA A 27 2.42 2.71 7.33
C ALA A 27 2.12 1.21 7.21
N ARG A 28 0.91 0.77 7.58
CA ARG A 28 0.49 -0.63 7.41
C ARG A 28 0.43 -1.03 5.94
N VAL A 29 -0.16 -0.18 5.10
CA VAL A 29 -0.19 -0.44 3.65
C VAL A 29 1.23 -0.51 3.09
N ALA A 30 2.12 0.38 3.49
CA ALA A 30 3.51 0.34 3.07
C ALA A 30 4.20 -0.98 3.44
N GLN A 31 4.01 -1.46 4.69
CA GLN A 31 4.60 -2.70 5.19
C GLN A 31 4.23 -3.90 4.32
N VAL A 32 2.96 -4.06 3.97
CA VAL A 32 2.51 -5.24 3.20
C VAL A 32 2.69 -5.12 1.70
N THR A 33 2.86 -3.90 1.22
CA THR A 33 3.16 -3.64 -0.19
C THR A 33 4.67 -3.52 -0.44
N ALA A 34 5.53 -3.81 0.55
CA ALA A 34 6.99 -3.70 0.42
C ALA A 34 7.50 -2.28 0.08
N ARG A 35 6.87 -1.25 0.66
CA ARG A 35 7.32 0.15 0.64
C ARG A 35 7.84 0.55 2.02
N ARG A 36 8.63 1.62 2.08
CA ARG A 36 9.02 2.26 3.35
C ARG A 36 8.03 3.40 3.65
N ALA A 37 7.74 3.67 4.92
CA ALA A 37 6.90 4.80 5.30
C ALA A 37 7.57 5.65 6.39
N THR A 38 7.27 6.95 6.38
CA THR A 38 7.52 7.88 7.48
C THR A 38 6.20 8.54 7.83
N GLY A 39 5.77 8.39 9.08
CA GLY A 39 4.55 9.00 9.57
C GLY A 39 4.84 10.01 10.66
N ILE A 40 4.08 11.10 10.67
CA ILE A 40 4.11 12.12 11.72
C ILE A 40 2.73 12.15 12.36
N GLU A 41 2.67 12.15 13.69
CA GLU A 41 1.43 12.31 14.45
C GLU A 41 1.76 13.06 15.74
N ILE A 42 0.90 13.99 16.10
CA ILE A 42 1.08 14.87 17.26
C ILE A 42 0.51 14.24 18.53
N ASN A 43 -0.54 13.42 18.39
CA ASN A 43 -1.18 12.76 19.52
C ASN A 43 -0.39 11.50 19.93
N PRO A 44 0.19 11.46 21.14
CA PRO A 44 0.96 10.30 21.60
C PRO A 44 0.12 9.02 21.67
N ASP A 45 -1.18 9.10 21.94
CA ASP A 45 -2.05 7.92 22.01
C ASP A 45 -2.18 7.23 20.64
N TYR A 46 -2.23 8.03 19.56
CA TYR A 46 -2.25 7.50 18.20
C TYR A 46 -0.88 6.94 17.79
N ILE A 47 0.22 7.52 18.26
CA ILE A 47 1.56 6.94 18.07
C ILE A 47 1.63 5.54 18.67
N GLU A 48 1.18 5.36 19.92
CA GLU A 48 1.20 4.04 20.57
C GLU A 48 0.25 3.05 19.89
N MET A 49 -0.94 3.49 19.50
CA MET A 49 -1.87 2.68 18.72
C MET A 49 -1.27 2.23 17.38
N ALA A 50 -0.62 3.15 16.65
CA ALA A 50 0.03 2.85 15.38
C ALA A 50 1.19 1.86 15.56
N LYS A 51 2.02 2.02 16.58
CA LYS A 51 3.11 1.08 16.91
C LYS A 51 2.58 -0.32 17.21
N ALA A 52 1.59 -0.42 18.12
CA ALA A 52 0.97 -1.69 18.50
C ALA A 52 0.39 -2.39 17.28
N ARG A 53 -0.39 -1.65 16.47
CA ARG A 53 -0.90 -2.14 15.19
C ARG A 53 0.24 -2.65 14.32
N LEU A 54 1.26 -1.84 14.02
CA LEU A 54 2.33 -2.21 13.09
C LEU A 54 3.17 -3.43 13.54
N ALA A 55 3.25 -3.70 14.84
CA ALA A 55 3.91 -4.86 15.41
C ALA A 55 3.15 -6.18 15.18
N GLU A 56 1.83 -6.12 15.01
CA GLU A 56 1.03 -7.32 14.76
C GLU A 56 1.19 -7.81 13.31
N PRO A 57 1.22 -9.15 13.11
CA PRO A 57 1.13 -9.75 11.78
C PRO A 57 -0.14 -9.29 11.06
N PHE A 58 -0.03 -9.03 9.76
CA PHE A 58 -1.16 -8.62 8.93
C PHE A 58 -1.12 -9.32 7.59
N THR A 59 -2.15 -10.09 7.28
CA THR A 59 -2.21 -10.98 6.11
C THR A 59 -2.84 -10.32 4.88
N GLY A 60 -2.66 -9.01 4.75
CA GLY A 60 -3.07 -8.24 3.56
C GLY A 60 -4.46 -7.64 3.65
N PHE A 61 -4.80 -6.88 2.61
CA PHE A 61 -6.12 -6.27 2.43
C PHE A 61 -6.91 -7.08 1.40
N ASP A 62 -8.24 -7.11 1.51
CA ASP A 62 -9.15 -7.79 0.58
C ASP A 62 -9.28 -7.07 -0.79
N SER A 63 -8.19 -6.51 -1.31
CA SER A 63 -8.18 -5.78 -2.57
C SER A 63 -8.08 -6.74 -3.77
N ILE A 64 -9.09 -7.57 -3.96
CA ILE A 64 -9.40 -8.11 -5.29
C ILE A 64 -10.04 -6.96 -6.07
N ASP A 65 -9.25 -6.24 -6.88
CA ASP A 65 -9.82 -5.36 -7.90
C ASP A 65 -9.99 -6.15 -9.20
N PRO A 66 -11.22 -6.50 -9.63
CA PRO A 66 -11.45 -7.19 -10.89
C PRO A 66 -10.98 -6.37 -12.12
N ARG A 67 -10.61 -5.10 -11.94
CA ARG A 67 -9.94 -4.30 -12.98
C ARG A 67 -8.49 -4.70 -13.24
N ARG A 68 -7.80 -5.41 -12.32
CA ARG A 68 -6.43 -5.89 -12.54
C ARG A 68 -6.32 -6.83 -13.75
N GLU A 69 -7.38 -7.57 -14.06
CA GLU A 69 -7.44 -8.51 -15.18
C GLU A 69 -7.87 -7.87 -16.50
N ARG A 70 -8.23 -6.58 -16.51
CA ARG A 70 -8.59 -5.90 -17.75
C ARG A 70 -7.35 -5.62 -18.56
N THR A 71 -7.06 -6.52 -19.50
CA THR A 71 -6.18 -6.23 -20.62
C THR A 71 -6.89 -5.24 -21.55
N SER A 72 -6.16 -4.23 -22.03
CA SER A 72 -6.68 -3.34 -23.07
C SER A 72 -7.01 -4.17 -24.32
N ARG A 73 -8.20 -3.95 -24.90
CA ARG A 73 -8.61 -4.60 -26.16
C ARG A 73 -7.76 -4.17 -27.35
N ASP A 74 -6.99 -3.09 -27.20
CA ASP A 74 -6.17 -2.48 -28.24
C ASP A 74 -4.69 -2.85 -28.14
N LEU A 75 -4.30 -3.69 -27.16
CA LEU A 75 -2.96 -4.26 -27.12
C LEU A 75 -2.87 -5.39 -28.15
N PRO A 76 -1.92 -5.36 -29.10
CA PRO A 76 -1.66 -6.52 -29.93
C PRO A 76 -1.29 -7.67 -29.00
N LYS A 77 -2.01 -8.80 -29.13
CA LYS A 77 -1.69 -10.03 -28.39
C LYS A 77 -0.21 -10.31 -28.61
N ALA A 78 0.58 -10.24 -27.55
CA ALA A 78 1.99 -10.60 -27.61
C ALA A 78 2.05 -12.03 -28.15
N THR A 79 2.49 -12.17 -29.40
CA THR A 79 2.81 -13.45 -30.00
C THR A 79 3.94 -14.05 -29.18
N ALA A 80 3.66 -15.15 -28.50
CA ALA A 80 4.68 -16.02 -27.97
C ALA A 80 5.66 -16.35 -29.11
N LYS A 81 6.88 -15.82 -29.05
CA LYS A 81 7.98 -16.29 -29.91
C LYS A 81 8.67 -17.44 -29.19
N SER A 82 8.72 -18.56 -29.94
CA SER A 82 9.44 -19.83 -29.80
C SER A 82 10.06 -20.19 -28.46
#